data_AF-A0A950RQ93-F1
#
_entry.id   AF-A0A950RQ93-F1
#
_cell.length_a   1.000
_cell.length_b   1.000
_cell.length_c   1.000
_cell.angle_alpha   90.00
_cell.angle_beta   90.00
_cell.angle_gamma   90.00
#
_symmetry.space_group_name_H-M   'P 1'
#
loop_
_entity.id
_entity.type
_entity.pdbx_description
1 polymer ?
#
loop_
_entity_poly.entity_id
_entity_poly.type
_entity_poly.pdbx_seq_one_letter_code
_entity_poly.pdbx_strand_id
1 'polypeptide(L)'
;MILKTVDPPTRGADLKEGQASSRVFPQRVRAAAVVLSPAAVALAALLAHRLLPSGQSSLPTHLYPVLLEILLAASLLLAGVQGVWRTLRPWVHHNAPLVAGAILVLALWDTITLKLAWLPLPYFPGPDRVLRALVDDRAVLLDCTWHSLLLLLSGYTVGLIAGLMSGVLIGWFPRCRYWGMPALKVVGPIPATAYIPLAMALFPSSFLSGTALIALAVWFPVTMLTASGFANVPLSYFDVARTLGAGWRYLIFRVALPAALPSIFIGLFMGLVASF
;
A
#
# COMPACT_ATOMS: atom_id res chain seq x y z
N MET A 1 -34.58 72.15 8.21
CA MET A 1 -34.75 72.51 6.79
C MET A 1 -33.94 71.48 6.01
N ILE A 2 -34.44 70.47 5.32
CA ILE A 2 -35.74 70.19 4.68
C ILE A 2 -36.01 68.68 4.80
N LEU A 3 -37.27 68.33 5.10
CA LEU A 3 -37.84 67.00 5.05
C LEU A 3 -37.92 66.51 3.59
N LYS A 4 -37.57 65.25 3.32
CA LYS A 4 -37.97 64.57 2.07
C LYS A 4 -38.55 63.19 2.40
N THR A 5 -39.88 63.20 2.45
CA THR A 5 -40.87 62.16 2.15
C THR A 5 -40.38 60.72 1.96
N VAL A 6 -40.84 59.85 2.85
CA VAL A 6 -40.82 58.38 2.74
C VAL A 6 -42.00 57.94 1.85
N ASP A 7 -41.71 57.31 0.71
CA ASP A 7 -42.71 56.55 -0.05
C ASP A 7 -42.84 55.12 0.53
N PRO A 8 -44.04 54.53 0.59
CA PRO A 8 -44.25 53.19 1.15
C PRO A 8 -43.80 52.08 0.17
N PRO A 9 -43.32 50.92 0.68
CA PRO A 9 -42.84 49.84 -0.17
C PRO A 9 -44.00 49.14 -0.90
N THR A 10 -43.91 49.06 -2.22
CA THR A 10 -44.79 48.27 -3.08
C THR A 10 -44.67 46.78 -2.75
N ARG A 11 -45.65 46.29 -1.98
CA ARG A 11 -45.87 44.89 -1.64
C ARG A 11 -46.43 44.16 -2.87
N GLY A 12 -45.57 43.61 -3.73
CA GLY A 12 -46.10 42.95 -4.93
C GLY A 12 -45.16 42.30 -5.95
N ALA A 13 -43.86 42.14 -5.69
CA ALA A 13 -42.95 41.58 -6.70
C ALA A 13 -41.97 40.49 -6.23
N ASP A 14 -41.90 40.16 -4.93
CA ASP A 14 -40.92 39.21 -4.38
C ASP A 14 -41.47 37.79 -4.08
N LEU A 15 -42.55 37.39 -4.75
CA LEU A 15 -43.14 36.04 -4.59
C LEU A 15 -42.93 35.13 -5.82
N LYS A 16 -41.87 35.35 -6.61
CA LYS A 16 -41.59 34.52 -7.80
C LYS A 16 -40.13 34.09 -8.01
N GLU A 17 -39.26 34.18 -7.00
CA GLU A 17 -37.89 33.61 -7.09
C GLU A 17 -37.68 32.37 -6.20
N GLY A 18 -38.76 31.76 -5.73
CA GLY A 18 -38.73 30.58 -4.84
C GLY A 18 -38.82 29.21 -5.52
N GLN A 19 -38.60 29.05 -6.83
CA GLN A 19 -38.73 27.75 -7.51
C GLN A 19 -37.78 27.56 -8.70
N ALA A 20 -36.46 27.67 -8.47
CA ALA A 20 -35.51 26.94 -9.29
C ALA A 20 -35.66 25.44 -8.95
N SER A 21 -36.40 24.72 -9.80
CA SER A 21 -36.64 23.28 -9.73
C SER A 21 -35.31 22.52 -9.73
N SER A 22 -34.76 22.23 -8.55
CA SER A 22 -33.78 21.16 -8.41
C SER A 22 -34.55 19.87 -8.69
N ARG A 23 -34.30 19.23 -9.84
CA ARG A 23 -34.81 17.89 -10.12
C ARG A 23 -34.15 16.93 -9.13
N VAL A 24 -34.73 16.82 -7.94
CA VAL A 24 -34.32 15.84 -6.94
C VAL A 24 -34.70 14.48 -7.52
N PHE A 25 -33.75 13.85 -8.21
CA PHE A 25 -33.92 12.47 -8.68
C PHE A 25 -34.39 11.61 -7.51
N PRO A 26 -35.35 10.70 -7.71
CA PRO A 26 -35.81 9.84 -6.64
C PRO A 26 -34.62 9.14 -6.00
N GLN A 27 -34.55 9.09 -4.67
CA GLN A 27 -33.44 8.47 -3.92
C GLN A 27 -33.15 7.03 -4.40
N ARG A 28 -34.19 6.32 -4.85
CA ARG A 28 -34.08 4.99 -5.48
C ARG A 28 -33.32 4.98 -6.81
N VAL A 29 -33.50 6.00 -7.65
CA VAL A 29 -32.81 6.13 -8.94
C VAL A 29 -31.34 6.45 -8.72
N ARG A 30 -31.01 7.35 -7.79
CA ARG A 30 -29.60 7.66 -7.43
C ARG A 30 -28.90 6.42 -6.86
N ALA A 31 -29.58 5.67 -5.99
CA ALA A 31 -29.06 4.44 -5.44
C ALA A 31 -28.80 3.38 -6.54
N ALA A 32 -29.76 3.18 -7.45
CA ALA A 32 -29.60 2.24 -8.57
C ALA A 32 -28.46 2.67 -9.52
N ALA A 33 -28.34 3.96 -9.82
CA ALA A 33 -27.27 4.50 -10.66
C ALA A 33 -25.87 4.26 -10.06
N VAL A 34 -25.70 4.43 -8.75
CA VAL A 34 -24.42 4.16 -8.07
C VAL A 34 -24.03 2.69 -8.20
N VAL A 35 -24.98 1.77 -7.98
CA VAL A 35 -24.69 0.34 -8.03
C VAL A 35 -24.42 -0.14 -9.45
N LEU A 36 -25.15 0.37 -10.44
CA LEU A 36 -24.97 -0.02 -11.83
C LEU A 36 -23.77 0.67 -12.49
N SER A 37 -23.14 1.65 -11.83
CA SER A 37 -22.00 2.39 -12.37
C SER A 37 -20.81 1.51 -12.82
N PRO A 38 -20.37 0.47 -12.08
CA PRO A 38 -19.26 -0.37 -12.54
C PRO A 38 -19.64 -1.20 -13.76
N ALA A 39 -20.89 -1.67 -13.83
CA ALA A 39 -21.40 -2.42 -14.97
C ALA A 39 -21.48 -1.54 -16.22
N ALA A 40 -21.97 -0.32 -16.07
CA ALA A 40 -22.04 0.65 -17.17
C ALA A 40 -20.64 0.99 -17.70
N VAL A 41 -19.67 1.22 -16.81
CA VAL A 41 -18.28 1.51 -17.20
C VAL A 41 -17.60 0.28 -17.84
N ALA A 42 -17.81 -0.93 -17.30
CA ALA A 42 -17.27 -2.15 -17.90
C ALA A 42 -17.83 -2.41 -19.30
N LEU A 43 -19.12 -2.20 -19.49
CA LEU A 43 -19.76 -2.33 -20.79
C LEU A 43 -19.20 -1.30 -21.78
N ALA A 44 -19.09 -0.03 -21.37
CA ALA A 44 -18.52 1.01 -22.19
C ALA A 44 -17.05 0.73 -22.56
N ALA A 45 -16.25 0.25 -21.61
CA ALA A 45 -14.87 -0.15 -21.82
C ALA A 45 -14.75 -1.30 -22.82
N LEU A 46 -15.60 -2.32 -22.70
CA LEU A 46 -15.62 -3.47 -23.62
C LEU A 46 -16.02 -3.06 -25.03
N LEU A 47 -17.04 -2.19 -25.15
CA LEU A 47 -17.46 -1.65 -26.44
C LEU A 47 -16.35 -0.79 -27.07
N ALA A 48 -15.71 0.09 -26.29
CA ALA A 48 -14.58 0.88 -26.76
C ALA A 48 -13.43 -0.02 -27.23
N HIS A 49 -13.11 -1.07 -26.47
CA HIS A 49 -12.07 -2.02 -26.84
C HIS A 49 -12.39 -2.79 -28.13
N ARG A 50 -13.66 -3.14 -28.38
CA ARG A 50 -14.05 -3.89 -29.59
C ARG A 50 -14.24 -3.00 -30.83
N LEU A 51 -14.69 -1.75 -30.64
CA LEU A 51 -15.06 -0.86 -31.74
C LEU A 51 -13.91 0.04 -32.21
N LEU A 52 -13.01 0.44 -31.30
CA LEU A 52 -11.89 1.31 -31.67
C LEU A 52 -10.79 0.50 -32.40
N PRO A 53 -10.27 1.00 -33.53
CA PRO A 53 -9.13 0.39 -34.20
C PRO A 53 -7.89 0.47 -33.30
N SER A 54 -7.06 -0.57 -33.35
CA SER A 54 -5.82 -0.63 -32.58
C SER A 54 -4.70 0.08 -33.33
N GLY A 55 -4.09 1.11 -32.72
CA GLY A 55 -2.94 1.82 -33.27
C GLY A 55 -1.60 1.12 -33.04
N GLN A 56 -1.51 0.24 -32.04
CA GLN A 56 -0.34 -0.60 -31.79
C GLN A 56 -0.45 -1.97 -32.47
N SER A 57 0.67 -2.50 -32.96
CA SER A 57 0.78 -3.86 -33.53
C SER A 57 0.72 -4.94 -32.45
N SER A 58 -0.42 -5.11 -31.78
CA SER A 58 -0.63 -6.18 -30.80
C SER A 58 -0.99 -7.49 -31.49
N LEU A 59 -0.38 -8.60 -31.04
CA LEU A 59 -0.89 -9.93 -31.37
C LEU A 59 -2.31 -10.05 -30.81
N PRO A 60 -3.26 -10.66 -31.55
CA PRO A 60 -4.62 -10.83 -31.07
C PRO A 60 -4.61 -11.69 -29.80
N THR A 61 -5.11 -11.14 -28.71
CA THR A 61 -5.25 -11.85 -27.44
C THR A 61 -6.67 -11.61 -26.91
N HIS A 62 -7.21 -12.62 -26.24
CA HIS A 62 -8.57 -12.59 -25.69
C HIS A 62 -8.61 -12.31 -24.18
N LEU A 63 -7.46 -12.16 -23.52
CA LEU A 63 -7.36 -12.09 -22.07
C LEU A 63 -7.95 -10.79 -21.51
N TYR A 64 -7.62 -9.64 -22.11
CA TYR A 64 -8.18 -8.36 -21.68
C TYR A 64 -9.70 -8.24 -21.90
N PRO A 65 -10.28 -8.59 -23.07
CA PRO A 65 -11.73 -8.55 -23.23
C PRO A 65 -12.45 -9.55 -22.30
N VAL A 66 -11.89 -10.75 -22.07
CA VAL A 66 -12.45 -11.71 -21.09
C VAL A 66 -12.41 -11.14 -19.67
N LEU A 67 -11.36 -10.42 -19.28
CA LEU A 67 -11.30 -9.73 -18.00
C LEU A 67 -12.43 -8.70 -17.86
N LEU A 68 -12.69 -7.89 -18.89
CA LEU A 68 -13.78 -6.92 -18.89
C LEU A 68 -15.16 -7.59 -18.83
N GLU A 69 -15.34 -8.74 -19.50
CA GLU A 69 -16.57 -9.55 -19.43
C GLU A 69 -16.80 -10.09 -18.02
N ILE A 70 -15.75 -10.59 -17.35
CA ILE A 70 -15.81 -11.06 -15.97
C ILE A 70 -16.17 -9.91 -15.02
N LEU A 71 -15.55 -8.74 -15.17
CA LEU A 71 -15.84 -7.56 -14.35
C LEU A 71 -17.28 -7.06 -14.56
N LEU A 72 -17.76 -7.05 -15.81
CA LEU A 72 -19.15 -6.74 -16.15
C LEU A 72 -20.10 -7.74 -15.48
N ALA A 73 -19.89 -9.04 -15.67
CA ALA A 73 -20.72 -10.09 -15.08
C ALA A 73 -20.73 -10.00 -13.55
N ALA A 74 -19.57 -9.84 -12.91
CA ALA A 74 -19.45 -9.70 -11.47
C ALA A 74 -20.20 -8.46 -10.94
N SER A 75 -20.11 -7.33 -11.64
CA SER A 75 -20.82 -6.11 -11.24
C SER A 75 -22.34 -6.23 -11.36
N LEU A 76 -22.85 -6.91 -12.41
CA LEU A 76 -24.28 -7.20 -12.57
C LEU A 76 -24.77 -8.20 -11.52
N LEU A 77 -23.99 -9.24 -11.24
CA LEU A 77 -24.29 -10.22 -10.18
C LEU A 77 -24.37 -9.54 -8.82
N LEU A 78 -23.39 -8.70 -8.45
CA LEU A 78 -23.42 -7.94 -7.20
C LEU A 78 -24.61 -6.99 -7.13
N ALA A 79 -24.96 -6.34 -8.24
CA ALA A 79 -26.13 -5.46 -8.33
C ALA A 79 -27.46 -6.20 -8.14
N GLY A 80 -27.57 -7.45 -8.58
CA GLY A 80 -28.73 -8.31 -8.36
C GLY A 80 -28.78 -8.89 -6.94
N VAL A 81 -27.65 -9.43 -6.47
CA VAL A 81 -27.55 -10.10 -5.16
C VAL A 81 -27.81 -9.15 -4.00
N GLN A 82 -27.38 -7.88 -4.06
CA GLN A 82 -27.73 -6.88 -3.04
C GLN A 82 -29.24 -6.63 -2.89
N GLY A 83 -30.04 -6.94 -3.92
CA GLY A 83 -31.49 -6.78 -3.91
C GLY A 83 -32.16 -7.88 -3.07
N VAL A 84 -31.54 -9.05 -3.03
CA VAL A 84 -31.97 -10.23 -2.25
C VAL A 84 -31.37 -10.18 -0.85
N TRP A 85 -30.08 -9.88 -0.72
CA TRP A 85 -29.35 -9.80 0.55
C TRP A 85 -29.13 -8.37 1.00
N ARG A 86 -30.01 -7.91 1.89
CA ARG A 86 -30.00 -6.55 2.48
C ARG A 86 -28.69 -6.21 3.20
N THR A 87 -27.96 -7.20 3.72
CA THR A 87 -26.67 -7.03 4.42
C THR A 87 -25.55 -6.55 3.48
N LEU A 88 -25.60 -6.93 2.19
CA LEU A 88 -24.57 -6.55 1.21
C LEU A 88 -24.78 -5.14 0.64
N ARG A 89 -25.99 -4.61 0.76
CA ARG A 89 -26.38 -3.31 0.21
C ARG A 89 -25.47 -2.14 0.62
N PRO A 90 -25.16 -1.90 1.90
CA PRO A 90 -24.27 -0.79 2.29
C PRO A 90 -22.86 -0.96 1.73
N TRP A 91 -22.35 -2.20 1.69
CA TRP A 91 -21.03 -2.50 1.16
C TRP A 91 -20.94 -2.25 -0.36
N VAL A 92 -21.94 -2.69 -1.14
CA VAL A 92 -21.99 -2.47 -2.58
C VAL A 92 -22.14 -0.99 -2.93
N HIS A 93 -23.02 -0.26 -2.24
CA HIS A 93 -23.17 1.19 -2.48
C HIS A 93 -21.89 1.98 -2.20
N HIS A 94 -21.13 1.60 -1.16
CA HIS A 94 -19.89 2.27 -0.81
C HIS A 94 -18.75 1.95 -1.79
N ASN A 95 -18.61 0.67 -2.19
CA ASN A 95 -17.50 0.22 -3.03
C ASN A 95 -17.75 0.35 -4.54
N ALA A 96 -19.00 0.40 -5.00
CA ALA A 96 -19.33 0.56 -6.43
C ALA A 96 -18.59 1.71 -7.13
N PRO A 97 -18.56 2.96 -6.61
CA PRO A 97 -17.81 4.02 -7.29
C PRO A 97 -16.30 3.75 -7.37
N LEU A 98 -15.71 3.04 -6.39
CA LEU A 98 -14.30 2.64 -6.42
C LEU A 98 -14.04 1.60 -7.52
N VAL A 99 -14.91 0.60 -7.62
CA VAL A 99 -14.80 -0.43 -8.67
C VAL A 99 -15.01 0.20 -10.06
N ALA A 100 -15.99 1.08 -10.21
CA ALA A 100 -16.20 1.82 -11.45
C ALA A 100 -14.98 2.67 -11.83
N GLY A 101 -14.37 3.36 -10.84
CA GLY A 101 -13.13 4.10 -11.04
C GLY A 101 -11.97 3.20 -11.47
N ALA A 102 -11.79 2.04 -10.85
CA ALA A 102 -10.75 1.09 -11.23
C ALA A 102 -10.92 0.58 -12.67
N ILE A 103 -12.14 0.22 -13.07
CA ILE A 103 -12.45 -0.21 -14.45
C ILE A 103 -12.22 0.94 -15.43
N LEU A 104 -12.60 2.17 -15.07
CA LEU A 104 -12.37 3.35 -15.90
C LEU A 104 -10.87 3.59 -16.12
N VAL A 105 -10.03 3.44 -15.09
CA VAL A 105 -8.58 3.56 -15.21
C VAL A 105 -8.02 2.48 -16.15
N LEU A 106 -8.48 1.24 -16.04
CA LEU A 106 -8.07 0.16 -16.96
C LEU A 106 -8.48 0.45 -18.41
N ALA A 107 -9.68 1.00 -18.62
CA ALA A 107 -10.16 1.38 -19.94
C ALA A 107 -9.37 2.57 -20.52
N LEU A 108 -9.05 3.55 -19.68
CA LEU A 108 -8.23 4.70 -20.06
C LEU A 108 -6.81 4.26 -20.44
N TRP A 109 -6.24 3.32 -19.68
CA TRP A 109 -4.95 2.74 -20.01
C TRP A 109 -4.97 2.06 -21.39
N ASP A 110 -5.93 1.14 -21.64
CA ASP A 110 -6.06 0.46 -22.94
C ASP A 110 -6.26 1.44 -24.10
N THR A 111 -7.11 2.44 -23.91
CA THR A 111 -7.40 3.43 -24.96
C THR A 111 -6.18 4.28 -25.28
N ILE A 112 -5.45 4.79 -24.28
CA ILE A 112 -4.26 5.62 -24.53
C ILE A 112 -3.12 4.80 -25.14
N THR A 113 -2.92 3.56 -24.71
CA THR A 113 -1.83 2.71 -25.22
C THR A 113 -2.20 2.00 -26.51
N LEU A 114 -3.19 1.11 -26.49
CA LEU A 114 -3.43 0.14 -27.57
C LEU A 114 -4.29 0.74 -28.68
N LYS A 115 -5.26 1.61 -28.34
CA LYS A 115 -6.16 2.23 -29.32
C LYS A 115 -5.55 3.47 -29.97
N LEU A 116 -5.28 4.50 -29.17
CA LEU A 116 -4.81 5.79 -29.67
C LEU A 116 -3.30 5.80 -29.95
N ALA A 117 -2.54 4.84 -29.40
CA ALA A 117 -1.09 4.75 -29.55
C ALA A 117 -0.33 6.05 -29.18
N TRP A 118 -0.88 6.83 -28.23
CA TRP A 118 -0.22 8.03 -27.72
C TRP A 118 1.04 7.71 -26.93
N LEU A 119 1.07 6.52 -26.33
CA LEU A 119 2.21 6.00 -25.59
C LEU A 119 2.86 4.87 -26.42
N PRO A 120 4.08 5.05 -26.93
CA PRO A 120 4.70 4.09 -27.82
C PRO A 120 5.32 2.90 -27.06
N LEU A 121 5.43 1.79 -27.78
CA LEU A 121 6.21 0.63 -27.37
C LEU A 121 7.72 0.92 -27.49
N PRO A 122 8.60 0.27 -26.71
CA PRO A 122 8.31 -0.82 -25.75
C PRO A 122 7.94 -0.35 -24.34
N TYR A 123 8.01 0.95 -24.05
CA TYR A 123 7.91 1.49 -22.69
C TYR A 123 6.51 1.39 -22.08
N PHE A 124 5.46 1.52 -22.90
CA PHE A 124 4.07 1.55 -22.44
C PHE A 124 3.24 0.46 -23.12
N PRO A 125 3.43 -0.82 -22.72
CA PRO A 125 2.56 -1.88 -23.19
C PRO A 125 1.13 -1.69 -22.67
N GLY A 126 0.14 -1.97 -23.52
CA GLY A 126 -1.25 -2.00 -23.10
C GLY A 126 -1.57 -3.18 -22.17
N PRO A 127 -2.71 -3.13 -21.47
CA PRO A 127 -3.09 -4.14 -20.49
C PRO A 127 -3.18 -5.55 -21.09
N ASP A 128 -3.58 -5.68 -22.35
CA ASP A 128 -3.62 -6.95 -23.07
C ASP A 128 -2.26 -7.65 -23.15
N ARG A 129 -1.20 -6.90 -23.45
CA ARG A 129 0.17 -7.43 -23.50
C ARG A 129 0.70 -7.78 -22.12
N VAL A 130 0.36 -6.98 -21.10
CA VAL A 130 0.75 -7.25 -19.71
C VAL A 130 0.10 -8.54 -19.20
N LEU A 131 -1.22 -8.69 -19.41
CA LEU A 131 -1.95 -9.91 -19.04
C LEU A 131 -1.42 -11.13 -19.77
N ARG A 132 -1.06 -10.97 -21.05
CA ARG A 132 -0.45 -12.04 -21.82
C ARG A 132 0.91 -12.45 -21.26
N ALA A 133 1.81 -11.50 -21.03
CA ALA A 133 3.12 -11.79 -20.45
C ALA A 133 3.00 -12.50 -19.08
N LEU A 134 2.00 -12.11 -18.28
CA LEU A 134 1.70 -12.77 -17.00
C LEU A 134 1.36 -14.27 -17.16
N VAL A 135 0.70 -14.66 -18.26
CA VAL A 135 0.27 -16.04 -18.52
C VAL A 135 1.34 -16.85 -19.27
N ASP A 136 1.94 -16.23 -20.30
CA ASP A 136 2.93 -16.86 -21.17
C ASP A 136 4.25 -17.09 -20.40
N ASP A 137 4.70 -16.08 -19.64
CA ASP A 137 5.95 -16.14 -18.86
C ASP A 137 5.73 -16.60 -17.41
N ARG A 138 4.59 -17.22 -17.09
CA ARG A 138 4.23 -17.63 -15.72
C ARG A 138 5.30 -18.47 -15.01
N ALA A 139 5.98 -19.36 -15.75
CA ALA A 139 7.04 -20.20 -15.19
C ALA A 139 8.25 -19.36 -14.77
N VAL A 140 8.69 -18.46 -15.66
CA VAL A 140 9.79 -17.53 -15.38
C VAL A 140 9.42 -16.59 -14.23
N LEU A 141 8.19 -16.08 -14.19
CA LEU A 141 7.71 -15.23 -13.10
C LEU A 141 7.72 -15.97 -11.75
N LEU A 142 7.30 -17.24 -11.72
CA LEU A 142 7.36 -18.07 -10.52
C LEU A 142 8.81 -18.32 -10.08
N ASP A 143 9.71 -18.63 -11.02
CA ASP A 143 11.13 -18.84 -10.73
C ASP A 143 11.79 -17.56 -10.18
N CYS A 144 11.54 -16.41 -10.83
CA CYS A 144 12.03 -15.11 -10.36
C CYS A 144 11.46 -14.74 -8.99
N THR A 145 10.17 -15.00 -8.76
CA THR A 145 9.51 -14.75 -7.47
C THR A 145 10.14 -15.62 -6.38
N TRP A 146 10.40 -16.89 -6.69
CA TRP A 146 11.02 -17.83 -5.76
C TRP A 146 12.43 -17.40 -5.37
N HIS A 147 13.28 -17.06 -6.35
CA HIS A 147 14.63 -16.57 -6.07
C HIS A 147 14.64 -15.22 -5.33
N SER A 148 13.72 -14.31 -5.67
CA SER A 148 13.56 -13.05 -4.95
C SER A 148 13.14 -13.27 -3.50
N LEU A 149 12.24 -14.22 -3.25
CA LEU A 149 11.80 -14.57 -1.90
C LEU A 149 12.93 -15.22 -1.09
N LEU A 150 13.72 -16.11 -1.68
CA LEU A 150 14.90 -16.68 -1.03
C LEU A 150 15.94 -15.63 -0.67
N LEU A 151 16.19 -14.67 -1.56
CA LEU A 151 17.10 -13.55 -1.32
C LEU A 151 16.59 -12.68 -0.16
N LEU A 152 15.31 -12.31 -0.19
CA LEU A 152 14.65 -11.53 0.86
C LEU A 152 14.71 -12.23 2.22
N LEU A 153 14.25 -13.49 2.29
CA LEU A 153 14.18 -14.24 3.54
C LEU A 153 15.56 -14.51 4.13
N SER A 154 16.55 -14.83 3.31
CA SER A 154 17.93 -15.03 3.78
C SER A 154 18.51 -13.74 4.36
N GLY A 155 18.41 -12.63 3.64
CA GLY A 155 18.93 -11.34 4.09
C GLY A 155 18.20 -10.83 5.32
N TYR A 156 16.87 -10.89 5.31
CA TYR A 156 16.03 -10.48 6.42
C TYR A 156 16.33 -11.28 7.68
N THR A 157 16.45 -12.61 7.59
CA THR A 157 16.73 -13.46 8.76
C THR A 157 18.09 -13.15 9.38
N VAL A 158 19.13 -12.97 8.55
CA VAL A 158 20.48 -12.63 9.02
C VAL A 158 20.49 -11.25 9.67
N GLY A 159 19.92 -10.24 9.00
CA GLY A 159 19.81 -8.87 9.51
C GLY A 159 18.97 -8.79 10.79
N LEU A 160 17.89 -9.56 10.86
CA LEU A 160 17.02 -9.67 12.02
C LEU A 160 17.76 -10.23 13.24
N ILE A 161 18.45 -11.37 13.08
CA ILE A 161 19.19 -12.00 14.17
C ILE A 161 20.30 -11.06 14.65
N ALA A 162 21.10 -10.53 13.73
CA ALA A 162 22.16 -9.57 14.06
C ALA A 162 21.58 -8.31 14.72
N GLY A 163 20.44 -7.83 14.23
CA GLY A 163 19.76 -6.63 14.70
C GLY A 163 19.24 -6.77 16.12
N LEU A 164 18.54 -7.87 16.40
CA LEU A 164 18.05 -8.19 17.74
C LEU A 164 19.18 -8.40 18.71
N MET A 165 20.21 -9.17 18.34
CA MET A 165 21.36 -9.42 19.22
C MET A 165 22.07 -8.12 19.57
N SER A 166 22.45 -7.32 18.57
CA SER A 166 23.11 -6.03 18.81
C SER A 166 22.20 -5.04 19.54
N GLY A 167 20.90 -5.01 19.23
CA GLY A 167 19.92 -4.12 19.86
C GLY A 167 19.73 -4.42 21.34
N VAL A 168 19.61 -5.71 21.71
CA VAL A 168 19.54 -6.14 23.11
C VAL A 168 20.84 -5.78 23.83
N LEU A 169 22.00 -6.06 23.22
CA LEU A 169 23.30 -5.73 23.84
C LEU A 169 23.45 -4.22 24.10
N ILE A 170 23.17 -3.39 23.09
CA ILE A 170 23.30 -1.93 23.16
C ILE A 170 22.25 -1.32 24.10
N GLY A 171 21.03 -1.84 24.10
CA GLY A 171 19.94 -1.35 24.94
C GLY A 171 20.13 -1.70 26.42
N TRP A 172 20.70 -2.87 26.71
CA TRP A 172 20.80 -3.40 28.06
C TRP A 172 22.13 -3.06 28.76
N PHE A 173 23.26 -3.08 28.05
CA PHE A 173 24.58 -2.86 28.65
C PHE A 173 25.10 -1.44 28.40
N PRO A 174 25.34 -0.63 29.45
CA PRO A 174 25.82 0.75 29.30
C PRO A 174 27.14 0.87 28.51
N ARG A 175 28.05 -0.10 28.66
CA ARG A 175 29.33 -0.15 27.94
C ARG A 175 29.13 -0.38 26.45
N CYS A 176 28.26 -1.32 26.07
CA CYS A 176 27.90 -1.57 24.67
C CYS A 176 27.18 -0.35 24.08
N ARG A 177 26.34 0.33 24.87
CA ARG A 177 25.66 1.57 24.45
C ARG A 177 26.63 2.68 24.12
N TYR A 178 27.65 2.88 24.95
CA TYR A 178 28.65 3.94 24.78
C TYR A 178 29.36 3.86 23.42
N TRP A 179 29.75 2.66 22.98
CA TRP A 179 30.44 2.44 21.70
C TRP A 179 29.50 2.18 20.52
N GLY A 180 28.41 1.45 20.76
CA GLY A 180 27.46 1.04 19.73
C GLY A 180 26.61 2.19 19.21
N MET A 181 26.18 3.11 20.07
CA MET A 181 25.32 4.23 19.64
C MET A 181 26.01 5.20 18.67
N PRO A 182 27.27 5.62 18.88
CA PRO A 182 28.01 6.37 17.88
C PRO A 182 28.15 5.63 16.54
N ALA A 183 28.49 4.34 16.56
CA ALA A 183 28.61 3.54 15.34
C ALA A 183 27.29 3.47 14.57
N LEU A 184 26.17 3.23 15.27
CA LEU A 184 24.82 3.23 14.67
C LEU A 184 24.46 4.57 14.06
N LYS A 185 24.81 5.69 14.70
CA LYS A 185 24.54 7.03 14.17
C LYS A 185 25.36 7.38 12.94
N VAL A 186 26.52 6.74 12.74
CA VAL A 186 27.37 6.94 11.56
C VAL A 186 26.93 6.03 10.42
N VAL A 187 26.72 4.74 10.70
CA VAL A 187 26.36 3.73 9.68
C VAL A 187 24.91 3.88 9.25
N GLY A 188 24.01 4.18 10.19
CA GLY A 188 22.56 4.16 9.99
C GLY A 188 22.01 5.08 8.89
N PRO A 189 22.46 6.34 8.78
CA PRO A 189 21.99 7.25 7.73
C PRO A 189 22.46 6.90 6.32
N ILE A 190 23.45 6.01 6.17
CA ILE A 190 24.00 5.64 4.87
C ILE A 190 23.08 4.57 4.25
N PRO A 191 22.47 4.82 3.08
CA PRO A 191 21.57 3.86 2.47
C PRO A 191 22.35 2.59 2.09
N ALA A 192 21.72 1.42 2.22
CA ALA A 192 22.36 0.15 1.89
C ALA A 192 22.88 0.12 0.45
N THR A 193 22.22 0.81 -0.47
CA THR A 193 22.66 0.94 -1.87
C THR A 193 24.04 1.59 -2.04
N ALA A 194 24.47 2.47 -1.11
CA ALA A 194 25.81 3.05 -1.15
C ALA A 194 26.92 2.00 -0.88
N TYR A 195 26.56 0.86 -0.27
CA TYR A 195 27.48 -0.24 0.01
C TYR A 195 27.55 -1.27 -1.12
N ILE A 196 26.83 -1.10 -2.24
CA ILE A 196 26.83 -2.07 -3.36
C ILE A 196 28.25 -2.41 -3.85
N PRO A 197 29.15 -1.44 -4.13
CA PRO A 197 30.49 -1.76 -4.63
C PRO A 197 31.31 -2.55 -3.61
N LEU A 198 31.18 -2.20 -2.33
CA LEU A 198 31.86 -2.90 -1.24
C LEU A 198 31.34 -4.34 -1.10
N ALA A 199 30.01 -4.53 -1.14
CA ALA A 199 29.40 -5.85 -1.07
C ALA A 199 29.86 -6.74 -2.23
N MET A 200 29.84 -6.22 -3.47
CA MET A 200 30.29 -6.94 -4.66
C MET A 200 31.78 -7.30 -4.60
N ALA A 201 32.61 -6.48 -3.94
CA ALA A 201 34.04 -6.76 -3.78
C ALA A 201 34.34 -7.77 -2.67
N LEU A 202 33.55 -7.75 -1.59
CA LEU A 202 33.76 -8.62 -0.42
C LEU A 202 33.16 -10.02 -0.60
N PHE A 203 32.04 -10.13 -1.33
CA PHE A 203 31.32 -11.38 -1.49
C PHE A 203 31.48 -11.95 -2.90
N PRO A 204 31.75 -13.25 -3.03
CA PRO A 204 32.07 -13.87 -4.33
C PRO A 204 30.86 -14.05 -5.25
N SER A 205 29.63 -13.86 -4.75
CA SER A 205 28.40 -14.04 -5.53
C SER A 205 27.44 -12.87 -5.35
N SER A 206 26.65 -12.60 -6.39
CA SER A 206 25.60 -11.58 -6.36
C SER A 206 24.53 -11.90 -5.32
N PHE A 207 24.25 -13.19 -5.08
CA PHE A 207 23.32 -13.63 -4.05
C PHE A 207 23.82 -13.24 -2.66
N LEU A 208 25.07 -13.62 -2.29
CA LEU A 208 25.63 -13.29 -0.98
C LEU A 208 25.75 -11.78 -0.76
N SER A 209 26.11 -11.05 -1.81
CA SER A 209 26.16 -9.59 -1.77
C SER A 209 24.79 -8.97 -1.51
N GLY A 210 23.76 -9.41 -2.26
CA GLY A 210 22.39 -8.96 -2.04
C GLY A 210 21.88 -9.30 -0.65
N THR A 211 22.10 -10.53 -0.18
CA THR A 211 21.78 -10.98 1.18
C THR A 211 22.44 -10.08 2.23
N ALA A 212 23.71 -9.72 2.07
CA ALA A 212 24.43 -8.86 3.01
C ALA A 212 23.89 -7.42 3.02
N LEU A 213 23.53 -6.87 1.86
CA LEU A 213 22.94 -5.54 1.76
C LEU A 213 21.55 -5.48 2.41
N ILE A 214 20.70 -6.47 2.15
CA ILE A 214 19.40 -6.61 2.81
C ILE A 214 19.60 -6.78 4.33
N ALA A 215 20.56 -7.61 4.74
CA ALA A 215 20.85 -7.80 6.16
C ALA A 215 21.28 -6.49 6.83
N LEU A 216 22.09 -5.66 6.17
CA LEU A 216 22.50 -4.35 6.67
C LEU A 216 21.31 -3.37 6.76
N ALA A 217 20.45 -3.35 5.74
CA ALA A 217 19.25 -2.51 5.71
C ALA A 217 18.26 -2.86 6.82
N VAL A 218 18.09 -4.15 7.12
CA VAL A 218 17.23 -4.68 8.19
C VAL A 218 17.87 -4.48 9.56
N TRP A 219 19.17 -4.73 9.66
CA TRP A 219 19.92 -4.67 10.92
C TRP A 219 19.75 -3.32 11.61
N PHE A 220 19.92 -2.22 10.89
CA PHE A 220 19.91 -0.89 11.49
C PHE A 220 18.59 -0.53 12.24
N PRO A 221 17.40 -0.52 11.62
CA PRO A 221 16.17 -0.19 12.32
C PRO A 221 15.84 -1.19 13.43
N VAL A 222 16.12 -2.49 13.23
CA VAL A 222 15.91 -3.52 14.25
C VAL A 222 16.80 -3.24 15.47
N THR A 223 18.10 -3.00 15.27
CA THR A 223 19.04 -2.67 16.35
C THR A 223 18.62 -1.41 17.08
N MET A 224 18.35 -0.34 16.35
CA MET A 224 18.07 0.98 16.91
C MET A 224 16.78 0.98 17.74
N LEU A 225 15.71 0.39 17.22
CA LEU A 225 14.41 0.34 17.90
C LEU A 225 14.40 -0.66 19.06
N THR A 226 15.11 -1.78 18.93
CA THR A 226 15.31 -2.71 20.06
C THR A 226 16.11 -2.04 21.17
N ALA A 227 17.23 -1.40 20.85
CA ALA A 227 18.07 -0.71 21.84
C ALA A 227 17.31 0.42 22.55
N SER A 228 16.55 1.20 21.80
CA SER A 228 15.66 2.24 22.33
C SER A 228 14.58 1.63 23.24
N GLY A 229 13.96 0.52 22.83
CA GLY A 229 12.94 -0.17 23.63
C GLY A 229 13.45 -0.59 25.00
N PHE A 230 14.63 -1.20 25.08
CA PHE A 230 15.26 -1.57 26.35
C PHE A 230 15.68 -0.34 27.18
N ALA A 231 16.20 0.71 26.54
CA ALA A 231 16.68 1.90 27.23
C ALA A 231 15.54 2.77 27.81
N ASN A 232 14.33 2.68 27.26
CA ASN A 232 13.18 3.47 27.68
C ASN A 232 12.23 2.75 28.65
N VAL A 233 12.60 1.55 29.13
CA VAL A 233 11.81 0.87 30.17
C VAL A 233 11.84 1.71 31.46
N PRO A 234 10.68 2.08 32.04
CA PRO A 234 10.64 2.90 33.25
C PRO A 234 11.43 2.27 34.40
N LEU A 235 12.24 3.08 35.11
CA LEU A 235 13.03 2.59 36.25
C LEU A 235 12.15 1.98 37.36
N SER A 236 10.94 2.51 37.53
CA SER A 236 9.96 2.01 38.50
C SER A 236 9.64 0.52 38.32
N TYR A 237 9.66 0.00 37.10
CA TYR A 237 9.43 -1.42 36.85
C TYR A 237 10.57 -2.29 37.41
N PHE A 238 11.81 -1.80 37.32
CA PHE A 238 12.97 -2.49 37.89
C PHE A 238 12.99 -2.39 39.42
N ASP A 239 12.65 -1.23 39.98
CA ASP A 239 12.64 -1.02 41.43
C ASP A 239 11.60 -1.90 42.11
N VAL A 240 10.36 -1.95 41.58
CA VAL A 240 9.29 -2.82 42.11
C VAL A 240 9.65 -4.30 41.99
N ALA A 241 10.25 -4.73 40.88
CA ALA A 241 10.68 -6.11 40.74
C ALA A 241 11.80 -6.46 41.75
N ARG A 242 12.75 -5.56 41.98
CA ARG A 242 13.84 -5.75 42.96
C ARG A 242 13.33 -5.80 44.40
N THR A 243 12.31 -5.01 44.77
CA THR A 243 11.72 -5.09 46.12
C THR A 243 11.02 -6.43 46.38
N LEU A 244 10.53 -7.10 45.34
CA LEU A 244 9.99 -8.46 45.38
C LEU A 244 11.06 -9.56 45.30
N GLY A 245 12.35 -9.21 45.38
CA GLY A 245 13.46 -10.17 45.35
C GLY A 245 13.82 -10.68 43.95
N ALA A 246 13.40 -10.00 42.89
CA ALA A 246 13.71 -10.43 41.53
C ALA A 246 15.22 -10.36 41.20
N GLY A 247 15.78 -11.49 40.79
CA GLY A 247 17.15 -11.56 40.26
C GLY A 247 17.28 -11.03 38.83
N TRP A 248 18.52 -10.87 38.36
CA TRP A 248 18.87 -10.36 37.04
C TRP A 248 18.11 -10.99 35.86
N ARG A 249 18.01 -12.33 35.82
CA ARG A 249 17.32 -13.05 34.75
C ARG A 249 15.83 -12.69 34.69
N TYR A 250 15.21 -12.49 35.85
CA TYR A 250 13.82 -12.08 35.94
C TYR A 250 13.65 -10.66 35.38
N LEU A 251 14.54 -9.73 35.74
CA LEU A 251 14.50 -8.36 35.24
C LEU A 251 14.60 -8.30 33.71
N ILE A 252 15.44 -9.13 33.09
CA ILE A 252 15.54 -9.19 31.62
C ILE A 252 14.28 -9.77 30.99
N PHE A 253 13.96 -11.04 31.31
CA PHE A 253 12.98 -11.79 30.54
C PHE A 253 11.53 -11.50 30.92
N ARG A 254 11.27 -11.01 32.14
CA ARG A 254 9.91 -10.78 32.65
C ARG A 254 9.55 -9.31 32.86
N VAL A 255 10.53 -8.40 32.82
CA VAL A 255 10.27 -6.97 32.98
C VAL A 255 10.68 -6.20 31.73
N ALA A 256 11.97 -6.23 31.38
CA ALA A 256 12.51 -5.43 30.30
C ALA A 256 12.07 -5.89 28.91
N LEU A 257 12.22 -7.18 28.61
CA LEU A 257 11.87 -7.74 27.31
C LEU A 257 10.38 -7.53 27.00
N PRO A 258 9.41 -7.86 27.88
CA PRO A 258 7.99 -7.59 27.63
C PRO A 258 7.68 -6.09 27.46
N ALA A 259 8.31 -5.22 28.24
CA ALA A 259 8.13 -3.77 28.11
C ALA A 259 8.72 -3.22 26.80
N ALA A 260 9.80 -3.82 26.29
CA ALA A 260 10.46 -3.44 25.04
C ALA A 260 9.80 -4.04 23.79
N LEU A 261 8.99 -5.11 23.92
CA LEU A 261 8.37 -5.83 22.80
C LEU A 261 7.67 -4.91 21.78
N PRO A 262 6.86 -3.91 22.17
CA PRO A 262 6.23 -3.02 21.20
C PRO A 262 7.25 -2.30 20.30
N SER A 263 8.37 -1.83 20.89
CA SER A 263 9.45 -1.20 20.13
C SER A 263 10.21 -2.18 19.24
N ILE A 264 10.41 -3.41 19.73
CA ILE A 264 11.01 -4.48 18.93
C ILE A 264 10.14 -4.77 17.70
N PHE A 265 8.82 -4.92 17.85
CA PHE A 265 7.91 -5.16 16.73
C PHE A 265 7.91 -4.02 15.71
N ILE A 266 7.99 -2.77 16.15
CA ILE A 266 8.19 -1.63 15.24
C ILE A 266 9.52 -1.79 14.50
N GLY A 267 10.58 -2.21 15.20
CA GLY A 267 11.87 -2.55 14.60
C GLY A 267 11.78 -3.62 13.51
N LEU A 268 11.06 -4.72 13.78
CA LEU A 268 10.82 -5.80 12.82
C LEU A 268 10.08 -5.28 11.58
N PHE A 269 9.01 -4.50 11.80
CA PHE A 269 8.22 -3.93 10.71
C PHE A 269 9.04 -2.97 9.85
N MET A 270 9.79 -2.07 10.47
CA MET A 270 10.66 -1.12 9.76
C MET A 270 11.82 -1.83 9.05
N GLY A 271 12.36 -2.89 9.65
CA GLY A 271 13.35 -3.75 9.02
C GLY A 271 12.78 -4.46 7.79
N LEU A 272 11.56 -4.98 7.88
CA LEU A 272 10.88 -5.58 6.73
C LEU A 272 10.68 -4.53 5.62
N VAL A 273 10.22 -3.32 5.97
CA VAL A 273 10.09 -2.21 5.02
C VAL A 273 11.41 -1.84 4.33
N ALA A 274 12.54 -1.93 5.04
CA ALA A 274 13.85 -1.62 4.48
C ALA A 274 14.46 -2.76 3.62
N SER A 275 13.86 -3.96 3.65
CA SER A 275 14.42 -5.15 3.01
C SER A 275 14.09 -5.30 1.52
N PHE A 276 13.15 -4.51 1.00
CA PHE A 276 12.69 -4.51 -0.38
C PHE A 276 12.94 -3.18 -1.10
#